data_AF-A0A0V1B2M6-F1
#
_entry.id   AF-A0A0V1B2M6-F1
#
_cell.length_a   1.000
_cell.length_b   1.000
_cell.length_c   1.000
_cell.angle_alpha   90.00
_cell.angle_beta   90.00
_cell.angle_gamma   90.00
#
_symmetry.space_group_name_H-M   'P 1'
#
loop_
_entity.id
_entity.type
_entity.pdbx_description
1 polymer ?
#
loop_
_entity_poly.entity_id
_entity_poly.type
_entity_poly.pdbx_seq_one_letter_code
_entity_poly.pdbx_strand_id
1 'polypeptide(L)'
;MGFQSSYSIQEFIDPHWTPKSLSTPIRPLSLYRPLRESHRPQGVDIDHFGYPCFRRLRAAMYGHRAKRFPRLPEHRHDLVIPDQFKTTKSGEDFLLCQSNCRHILVFATGTNIRLLAACRTWGMDGTFKIVPQWYQQLFTIHAFVAGKLVPAVYCLCTGKDIGTYGYIFQALIDKAAVLEVDLNPDTIICDFETALIPAIRGYFPNTRVQGCCFHFCQAVHRKVGELGLKTRYRTEEPTKRKIRMLLATAFLPVPHVNTGVSLLEAGTTGNLSALFQYFRQEWMTDERLPLWNVYNVNVEKSLVRT
;
A
#
# COMPACT_ATOMS: atom_id res chain seq x y z
N MET A 1 -23.51 -28.28 24.89
CA MET A 1 -22.05 -28.08 24.90
C MET A 1 -21.77 -26.74 24.24
N GLY A 2 -21.39 -25.75 25.04
CA GLY A 2 -21.28 -24.35 24.62
C GLY A 2 -19.99 -24.08 23.86
N PHE A 3 -20.12 -23.52 22.66
CA PHE A 3 -19.03 -22.82 22.00
C PHE A 3 -19.04 -21.36 22.47
N GLN A 4 -18.13 -21.03 23.39
CA GLN A 4 -17.77 -19.64 23.64
C GLN A 4 -17.01 -19.12 22.42
N SER A 5 -17.70 -18.31 21.62
CA SER A 5 -17.10 -17.46 20.58
C SER A 5 -16.42 -16.29 21.29
N SER A 6 -15.10 -16.34 21.41
CA SER A 6 -14.27 -15.21 21.85
C SER A 6 -13.32 -14.78 20.73
N TYR A 7 -13.89 -14.33 19.61
CA TYR A 7 -13.17 -13.46 18.67
C TYR A 7 -14.02 -12.20 18.46
N SER A 8 -13.80 -11.22 19.33
CA SER A 8 -14.40 -9.90 19.23
C SER A 8 -13.74 -9.13 18.09
N ILE A 9 -14.54 -8.71 17.11
CA ILE A 9 -14.15 -7.85 15.98
C ILE A 9 -13.69 -6.44 16.45
N GLN A 10 -13.79 -6.10 17.74
CA GLN A 10 -13.41 -4.78 18.25
C GLN A 10 -11.90 -4.51 18.27
N GLU A 11 -11.03 -5.52 18.20
CA GLU A 11 -9.57 -5.30 18.25
C GLU A 11 -8.95 -4.87 16.90
N PHE A 12 -9.69 -4.92 15.79
CA PHE A 12 -9.14 -4.67 14.46
C PHE A 12 -9.03 -3.19 14.07
N ILE A 13 -9.54 -2.26 14.89
CA ILE A 13 -9.33 -0.83 14.74
C ILE A 13 -9.25 -0.18 16.13
N ASP A 14 -8.09 -0.29 16.78
CA ASP A 14 -7.72 0.70 17.78
C ASP A 14 -7.11 1.92 17.03
N PRO A 15 -7.75 3.10 17.05
CA PRO A 15 -7.17 4.33 16.49
C PRO A 15 -5.94 4.84 17.25
N HIS A 16 -5.54 4.20 18.36
CA HIS A 16 -4.43 4.63 19.23
C HIS A 16 -3.32 3.58 19.44
N TRP A 17 -3.35 2.43 18.78
CA TRP A 17 -2.26 1.46 18.91
C TRP A 17 -1.04 1.87 18.06
N THR A 18 0.02 2.32 18.75
CA THR A 18 1.35 2.55 18.17
C THR A 18 2.33 1.56 18.80
N PRO A 19 2.94 0.64 18.03
CA PRO A 19 4.10 -0.08 18.53
C PRO A 19 5.27 0.92 18.56
N LYS A 20 5.79 1.20 19.76
CA LYS A 20 7.03 1.97 19.94
C LYS A 20 8.19 1.19 19.31
N SER A 21 8.49 1.44 18.06
CA SER A 21 9.81 1.14 17.49
C SER A 21 10.81 2.14 18.05
N LEU A 22 11.89 1.65 18.65
CA LEU A 22 13.12 2.39 18.96
C LEU A 22 13.84 2.79 17.65
N SER A 23 13.20 3.68 16.88
CA SER A 23 13.77 4.57 15.85
C SER A 23 12.63 5.16 15.01
N THR A 24 11.56 5.66 15.63
CA THR A 24 10.57 6.45 14.88
C THR A 24 11.28 7.72 14.40
N PRO A 25 11.39 8.01 13.09
CA PRO A 25 11.99 9.25 12.63
C PRO A 25 11.22 10.41 13.25
N ILE A 26 11.93 11.23 14.04
CA ILE A 26 11.31 12.31 14.79
C ILE A 26 10.58 13.21 13.80
N ARG A 27 9.26 13.33 13.95
CA ARG A 27 8.46 14.18 13.05
C ARG A 27 8.90 15.62 13.27
N PRO A 28 9.29 16.40 12.24
CA PRO A 28 9.78 17.76 12.45
C PRO A 28 8.79 18.66 13.21
N LEU A 29 7.48 18.39 13.05
CA LEU A 29 6.43 19.09 13.79
C LEU A 29 6.45 18.80 15.30
N SER A 30 6.80 17.57 15.71
CA SER A 30 6.85 17.19 17.12
C SER A 30 8.05 17.80 17.86
N LEU A 31 9.08 18.28 17.14
CA LEU A 31 10.15 19.10 17.71
C LEU A 31 9.82 20.58 17.66
N TYR A 32 9.21 21.03 16.56
CA TYR A 32 8.95 22.45 16.34
C TYR A 32 7.95 23.05 17.33
N ARG A 33 6.88 22.33 17.69
CA ARG A 33 5.88 22.84 18.63
C ARG A 33 6.47 23.10 20.04
N PRO A 34 7.16 22.13 20.68
CA PRO A 34 7.82 22.38 21.97
C PRO A 34 8.88 23.48 21.92
N LEU A 35 9.67 23.55 20.84
CA LEU A 35 10.69 24.60 20.66
C LEU A 35 10.07 26.00 20.54
N ARG A 36 8.93 26.14 19.85
CA ARG A 36 8.20 27.41 19.73
C ARG A 36 7.61 27.84 21.08
N GLU A 37 7.11 26.88 21.85
CA GLU A 37 6.55 27.10 23.19
C GLU A 37 7.63 27.50 24.21
N SER A 38 8.82 26.88 24.17
CA SER A 38 9.91 27.19 25.10
C SER A 38 10.54 28.57 24.91
N HIS A 39 10.36 29.18 23.72
CA HIS A 39 10.88 30.51 23.40
C HIS A 39 9.77 31.58 23.33
N ARG A 40 8.57 31.29 23.83
CA ARG A 40 7.45 32.23 23.87
C ARG A 40 7.66 33.26 24.99
N PRO A 41 7.67 34.58 24.70
CA PRO A 41 7.67 35.60 25.73
C PRO A 41 6.34 35.62 26.49
N GLN A 42 6.40 35.92 27.79
CA GLN A 42 5.23 36.01 28.64
C GLN A 42 4.27 37.10 28.14
N GLY A 43 2.97 36.77 28.11
CA GLY A 43 1.91 37.72 27.73
C GLY A 43 1.67 37.90 26.24
N VAL A 44 2.44 37.28 25.34
CA VAL A 44 2.26 37.43 23.88
C VAL A 44 1.58 36.20 23.28
N ASP A 45 0.59 36.41 22.41
CA ASP A 45 -0.01 35.35 21.61
C ASP A 45 1.05 34.73 20.66
N ILE A 46 1.12 33.41 20.67
CA ILE A 46 2.15 32.65 19.96
C ILE A 46 2.05 32.88 18.44
N ASP A 47 0.85 33.15 17.93
CA ASP A 47 0.58 33.45 16.52
C ASP A 47 0.84 34.92 16.13
N HIS A 48 1.02 35.81 17.12
CA HIS A 48 1.44 37.21 16.93
C HIS A 48 2.95 37.42 17.09
N PHE A 49 3.66 36.48 17.72
CA PHE A 49 5.12 36.52 17.80
C PHE A 49 5.74 36.02 16.50
N GLY A 50 6.70 36.77 15.94
CA GLY A 50 7.25 36.63 14.57
C GLY A 50 7.93 35.31 14.18
N TYR A 51 7.66 34.19 14.86
CA TYR A 51 8.09 32.86 14.43
C TYR A 51 7.36 32.42 13.16
N PRO A 52 8.08 31.90 12.15
CA PRO A 52 7.47 31.45 10.91
C PRO A 52 6.61 30.21 11.18
N CYS A 53 5.37 30.18 10.69
CA CYS A 53 4.51 29.01 10.84
C CYS A 53 5.21 27.72 10.34
N PHE A 54 4.85 26.57 10.91
CA PHE A 54 5.52 25.30 10.59
C PHE A 54 5.57 25.01 9.09
N ARG A 55 4.56 25.43 8.32
CA ARG A 55 4.55 25.31 6.86
C ARG A 55 5.74 26.03 6.21
N ARG A 56 6.06 27.25 6.65
CA ARG A 56 7.21 28.03 6.16
C ARG A 56 8.54 27.41 6.59
N LEU A 57 8.67 26.99 7.86
CA LEU A 57 9.87 26.30 8.32
C LEU A 57 10.10 25.00 7.55
N ARG A 58 9.05 24.19 7.38
CA ARG A 58 9.10 22.96 6.58
C ARG A 58 9.54 23.28 5.15
N ALA A 59 8.94 24.27 4.50
CA ALA A 59 9.34 24.67 3.15
C ALA A 59 10.83 25.07 3.09
N ALA A 60 11.33 25.85 4.05
CA ALA A 60 12.74 26.24 4.13
C ALA A 60 13.68 25.03 4.34
N MET A 61 13.32 24.10 5.23
CA MET A 61 14.09 22.87 5.47
C MET A 61 14.16 21.99 4.22
N TYR A 62 13.02 21.77 3.54
CA TYR A 62 12.97 21.01 2.30
C TYR A 62 13.74 21.72 1.19
N GLY A 63 13.62 23.04 1.07
CA GLY A 63 14.40 23.85 0.12
C GLY A 63 15.90 23.77 0.37
N HIS A 64 16.35 23.81 1.63
CA HIS A 64 17.76 23.65 1.97
C HIS A 64 18.26 22.22 1.69
N ARG A 65 17.45 21.18 1.96
CA ARG A 65 17.79 19.80 1.59
C ARG A 65 17.87 19.60 0.09
N ALA A 66 16.99 20.23 -0.69
CA ALA A 66 16.98 20.15 -2.15
C ALA A 66 18.30 20.66 -2.77
N LYS A 67 18.97 21.64 -2.13
CA LYS A 67 20.29 22.13 -2.57
C LYS A 67 21.40 21.07 -2.56
N ARG A 68 21.22 19.96 -1.84
CA ARG A 68 22.18 18.84 -1.80
C ARG A 68 22.08 17.93 -3.02
N PHE A 69 21.02 18.06 -3.80
CA PHE A 69 20.75 17.23 -4.96
C PHE A 69 20.92 18.07 -6.24
N PRO A 70 21.42 17.48 -7.33
CA PRO A 70 21.43 18.15 -8.62
C PRO A 70 20.00 18.51 -9.04
N ARG A 71 19.86 19.59 -9.81
CA ARG A 71 18.57 19.92 -10.42
C ARG A 71 18.21 18.81 -11.40
N LEU A 72 16.93 18.46 -11.42
CA LEU A 72 16.41 17.59 -12.47
C LEU A 72 16.59 18.30 -13.84
N PRO A 73 16.93 17.57 -14.91
CA PRO A 73 16.97 18.14 -16.26
C PRO A 73 15.59 18.67 -16.68
N GLU A 74 15.52 19.42 -17.78
CA GLU A 74 14.22 19.91 -18.29
C GLU A 74 13.37 18.77 -18.85
N HIS A 75 14.00 17.78 -19.47
CA HIS A 75 13.35 16.61 -20.04
C HIS A 75 13.80 15.32 -19.37
N ARG A 76 12.85 14.41 -19.18
CA ARG A 76 13.11 13.09 -18.57
C ARG A 76 14.12 12.24 -19.34
N HIS A 77 14.22 12.43 -20.67
CA HIS A 77 15.14 11.67 -21.53
C HIS A 77 16.60 11.99 -21.22
N ASP A 78 16.85 13.17 -20.65
CA ASP A 78 18.19 13.63 -20.28
C ASP A 78 18.54 13.22 -18.83
N LEU A 79 17.68 12.43 -18.16
CA LEU A 79 17.91 11.98 -16.81
C LEU A 79 19.06 10.97 -16.76
N VAL A 80 20.23 11.48 -16.41
CA VAL A 80 21.38 10.67 -16.01
C VAL A 80 21.37 10.57 -14.49
N ILE A 81 21.28 9.35 -13.96
CA ILE A 81 21.40 9.12 -12.52
C ILE A 81 22.88 9.22 -12.12
N PRO A 82 23.27 10.13 -11.21
CA PRO A 82 24.63 10.19 -10.66
C PRO A 82 25.03 8.87 -9.98
N ASP A 83 26.31 8.49 -10.08
CA ASP A 83 26.81 7.20 -9.56
C ASP A 83 26.59 7.04 -8.04
N GLN A 84 26.68 8.13 -7.28
CA GLN A 84 26.38 8.17 -5.84
C GLN A 84 24.94 7.74 -5.48
N PHE A 85 24.01 7.71 -6.44
CA PHE A 85 22.64 7.23 -6.27
C PHE A 85 22.41 5.86 -6.90
N LYS A 86 23.39 5.31 -7.60
CA LYS A 86 23.35 3.95 -8.15
C LYS A 86 23.80 2.91 -7.14
N THR A 87 24.48 3.30 -6.07
CA THR A 87 24.97 2.40 -5.02
C THR A 87 24.37 2.74 -3.65
N THR A 88 24.31 1.75 -2.77
CA THR A 88 23.98 1.95 -1.36
C THR A 88 25.12 2.64 -0.61
N LYS A 89 24.88 3.01 0.66
CA LYS A 89 25.92 3.55 1.55
C LYS A 89 27.05 2.55 1.83
N SER A 90 26.80 1.25 1.67
CA SER A 90 27.80 0.20 1.81
C SER A 90 28.50 -0.14 0.49
N GLY A 91 28.21 0.62 -0.59
CA GLY A 91 28.83 0.42 -1.91
C GLY A 91 28.23 -0.71 -2.74
N GLU A 92 27.08 -1.28 -2.34
CA GLU A 92 26.40 -2.31 -3.13
C GLU A 92 25.62 -1.66 -4.28
N ASP A 93 25.64 -2.25 -5.47
CA ASP A 93 24.81 -1.82 -6.60
C ASP A 93 23.33 -1.81 -6.20
N PHE A 94 22.65 -0.72 -6.52
CA PHE A 94 21.27 -0.45 -6.15
C PHE A 94 20.38 -0.09 -7.33
N LEU A 95 20.88 0.65 -8.33
CA LEU A 95 20.14 0.84 -9.59
C LEU A 95 20.24 -0.45 -10.41
N LEU A 96 19.17 -1.24 -10.41
CA LEU A 96 19.11 -2.53 -11.07
C LEU A 96 18.93 -2.38 -12.58
N CYS A 97 17.99 -1.52 -13.01
CA CYS A 97 17.85 -1.19 -14.43
C CYS A 97 17.23 0.20 -14.65
N GLN A 98 17.53 0.77 -15.82
CA GLN A 98 16.95 2.00 -16.34
C GLN A 98 16.47 1.77 -17.78
N SER A 99 15.16 1.90 -18.01
CA SER A 99 14.59 1.85 -19.36
C SER A 99 14.57 3.24 -19.97
N ASN A 100 15.32 3.47 -21.05
CA ASN A 100 15.29 4.75 -21.76
C ASN A 100 14.00 4.94 -22.57
N CYS A 101 13.38 3.86 -23.05
CA CYS A 101 12.16 3.93 -23.85
C CYS A 101 10.91 4.08 -22.98
N ARG A 102 10.80 3.30 -21.90
CA ARG A 102 9.66 3.36 -20.97
C ARG A 102 9.85 4.37 -19.85
N HIS A 103 11.07 4.90 -19.67
CA HIS A 103 11.43 5.78 -18.55
C HIS A 103 11.12 5.14 -17.20
N ILE A 104 11.48 3.86 -17.03
CA ILE A 104 11.30 3.12 -15.78
C ILE A 104 12.65 3.00 -15.10
N LEU A 105 12.71 3.30 -13.79
CA LEU A 105 13.87 3.04 -12.96
C LEU A 105 13.52 1.95 -11.95
N VAL A 106 14.32 0.90 -11.87
CA VAL A 106 14.17 -0.18 -10.89
C VAL A 106 15.37 -0.16 -9.96
N PHE A 107 15.11 -0.07 -8.66
CA PHE A 107 16.12 -0.08 -7.62
C PHE A 107 15.95 -1.30 -6.72
N ALA A 108 16.99 -2.11 -6.63
CA ALA A 108 17.13 -3.23 -5.73
C ALA A 108 18.59 -3.66 -5.67
N THR A 109 19.04 -4.12 -4.51
CA THR A 109 20.36 -4.72 -4.38
C THR A 109 20.33 -6.23 -4.65
N GLY A 110 21.50 -6.85 -4.83
CA GLY A 110 21.58 -8.31 -4.93
C GLY A 110 21.04 -9.01 -3.68
N THR A 111 21.33 -8.44 -2.51
CA THR A 111 20.77 -8.90 -1.23
C THR A 111 19.24 -8.83 -1.22
N ASN A 112 18.63 -7.77 -1.75
CA ASN A 112 17.18 -7.66 -1.85
C ASN A 112 16.56 -8.72 -2.76
N ILE A 113 17.21 -9.04 -3.89
CA ILE A 113 16.75 -10.11 -4.78
C ILE A 113 16.83 -11.48 -4.10
N ARG A 114 17.93 -11.77 -3.39
CA ARG A 114 18.05 -13.01 -2.60
C ARG A 114 17.00 -13.07 -1.48
N LEU A 115 16.66 -11.94 -0.87
CA LEU A 115 15.58 -11.87 0.12
C LEU A 115 14.22 -12.22 -0.49
N LEU A 116 13.92 -11.70 -1.69
CA LEU A 116 12.70 -12.05 -2.41
C LEU A 116 12.67 -13.54 -2.77
N ALA A 117 13.78 -14.09 -3.28
CA ALA A 117 13.93 -15.52 -3.59
C ALA A 117 13.69 -16.42 -2.37
N ALA A 118 14.18 -16.03 -1.20
CA ALA A 118 13.99 -16.77 0.04
C ALA A 118 12.56 -16.64 0.63
N CYS A 119 11.77 -15.66 0.15
CA CYS A 119 10.47 -15.33 0.71
C CYS A 119 9.33 -15.90 -0.13
N ARG A 120 8.47 -16.70 0.49
CA ARG A 120 7.30 -17.32 -0.15
C ARG A 120 6.09 -16.39 -0.33
N THR A 121 6.09 -15.23 0.30
CA THR A 121 4.96 -14.29 0.24
C THR A 121 5.45 -12.89 -0.03
N TRP A 122 5.04 -12.31 -1.14
CA TRP A 122 5.38 -10.93 -1.48
C TRP A 122 4.17 -10.02 -1.36
N GLY A 123 4.42 -8.76 -1.01
CA GLY A 123 3.45 -7.67 -1.12
C GLY A 123 3.84 -6.75 -2.27
N MET A 124 2.86 -6.27 -3.04
CA MET A 124 3.06 -5.29 -4.10
C MET A 124 2.11 -4.11 -3.91
N ASP A 125 2.61 -2.90 -4.08
CA ASP A 125 1.80 -1.68 -3.92
C ASP A 125 2.34 -0.50 -4.72
N GLY A 126 1.42 0.30 -5.27
CA GLY A 126 1.69 1.56 -5.95
C GLY A 126 1.32 2.79 -5.10
N THR A 127 2.28 3.69 -4.88
CA THR A 127 2.05 4.99 -4.23
C THR A 127 2.11 6.14 -5.24
N PHE A 128 1.11 7.02 -5.22
CA PHE A 128 0.93 8.10 -6.21
C PHE A 128 1.24 9.51 -5.71
N LYS A 129 1.22 9.75 -4.39
CA LYS A 129 1.32 11.11 -3.83
C LYS A 129 2.74 11.61 -3.62
N ILE A 130 3.73 10.72 -3.65
CA ILE A 130 5.12 10.97 -3.26
C ILE A 130 6.05 10.70 -4.45
N VAL A 131 5.57 10.93 -5.67
CA VAL A 131 6.31 10.66 -6.90
C VAL A 131 6.88 11.94 -7.50
N PRO A 132 8.10 11.91 -8.05
CA PRO A 132 8.63 13.06 -8.80
C PRO A 132 7.73 13.38 -10.01
N GLN A 133 7.77 14.64 -10.47
CA GLN A 133 6.85 15.21 -11.48
C GLN A 133 6.68 14.40 -12.77
N TRP A 134 7.65 13.55 -13.14
CA TRP A 134 7.62 12.77 -14.38
C TRP A 134 7.04 11.37 -14.24
N TYR A 135 6.89 10.89 -13.01
CA TYR A 135 6.46 9.53 -12.74
C TYR A 135 5.00 9.54 -12.28
N GLN A 136 4.26 8.54 -12.74
CA GLN A 136 2.87 8.35 -12.36
C GLN A 136 2.76 7.63 -11.02
N GLN A 137 3.68 6.70 -10.73
CA GLN A 137 3.68 5.92 -9.50
C GLN A 137 5.09 5.54 -9.03
N LEU A 138 5.22 5.36 -7.73
CA LEU A 138 6.27 4.57 -7.09
C LEU A 138 5.68 3.20 -6.78
N PHE A 139 6.04 2.20 -7.56
CA PHE A 139 5.65 0.81 -7.34
C PHE A 139 6.70 0.11 -6.47
N THR A 140 6.27 -0.65 -5.48
CA THR A 140 7.17 -1.32 -4.53
C THR A 140 6.84 -2.79 -4.38
N ILE A 141 7.87 -3.61 -4.22
CA ILE A 141 7.75 -5.05 -3.95
C ILE A 141 8.39 -5.33 -2.60
N HIS A 142 7.66 -6.01 -1.74
CA HIS A 142 7.99 -6.27 -0.35
C HIS A 142 8.12 -7.76 -0.10
N ALA A 143 9.13 -8.16 0.66
CA ALA A 143 9.23 -9.50 1.22
C ALA A 143 8.49 -9.56 2.56
N PHE A 144 7.72 -10.62 2.82
CA PHE A 144 7.15 -10.88 4.13
C PHE A 144 8.14 -11.63 5.03
N VAL A 145 8.74 -10.94 6.00
CA VAL A 145 9.78 -11.46 6.88
C VAL A 145 9.37 -11.26 8.32
N ALA A 146 9.34 -12.34 9.11
CA ALA A 146 9.04 -12.30 10.55
C ALA A 146 7.78 -11.48 10.91
N GLY A 147 6.68 -11.69 10.18
CA GLY A 147 5.41 -10.99 10.43
C GLY A 147 5.33 -9.57 9.84
N LYS A 148 6.35 -9.11 9.10
CA LYS A 148 6.42 -7.72 8.59
C LYS A 148 6.70 -7.69 7.10
N LEU A 149 6.17 -6.68 6.43
CA LEU A 149 6.52 -6.36 5.06
C LEU A 149 7.76 -5.48 5.04
N VAL A 150 8.79 -5.95 4.34
CA VAL A 150 10.06 -5.24 4.16
C VAL A 150 10.19 -4.90 2.68
N PRO A 151 10.25 -3.61 2.30
CA PRO A 151 10.43 -3.23 0.90
C PRO A 151 11.80 -3.68 0.40
N ALA A 152 11.80 -4.40 -0.71
CA ALA A 152 12.99 -4.96 -1.35
C ALA A 152 13.27 -4.29 -2.72
N VAL A 153 12.22 -3.91 -3.44
CA VAL A 153 12.32 -3.30 -4.78
C VAL A 153 11.52 -2.02 -4.83
N TYR A 154 12.09 -0.99 -5.44
CA TYR A 154 11.45 0.30 -5.70
C TYR A 154 11.48 0.60 -7.20
N CYS A 155 10.33 0.91 -7.78
CA CYS A 155 10.18 1.18 -9.20
C CYS A 155 9.54 2.54 -9.41
N LEU A 156 10.22 3.45 -10.08
CA LEU A 156 9.61 4.69 -10.56
C LEU A 156 9.07 4.45 -11.97
N CYS A 157 7.74 4.54 -12.11
CA CYS A 157 7.05 4.17 -13.34
C CYS A 157 6.31 5.37 -13.95
N THR A 158 6.38 5.51 -15.26
CA THR A 158 5.60 6.50 -16.03
C THR A 158 4.21 6.00 -16.44
N GLY A 159 3.96 4.71 -16.25
CA GLY A 159 2.71 4.04 -16.57
C GLY A 159 2.34 2.97 -15.55
N LYS A 160 1.22 2.31 -15.81
CA LYS A 160 0.64 1.23 -15.00
C LYS A 160 -0.07 0.18 -15.86
N ASP A 161 0.44 -0.02 -17.07
CA ASP A 161 -0.04 -1.02 -18.00
C ASP A 161 0.70 -2.35 -17.79
N ILE A 162 0.18 -3.42 -18.41
CA ILE A 162 0.76 -4.78 -18.32
C ILE A 162 2.23 -4.78 -18.77
N GLY A 163 2.59 -3.98 -19.78
CA GLY A 163 3.96 -3.89 -20.28
C GLY A 163 4.91 -3.18 -19.32
N THR A 164 4.41 -2.20 -18.55
CA THR A 164 5.19 -1.56 -17.47
C THR A 164 5.54 -2.59 -16.39
N TYR A 165 4.57 -3.36 -15.89
CA TYR A 165 4.83 -4.39 -14.90
C TYR A 165 5.67 -5.55 -15.44
N GLY A 166 5.40 -5.97 -16.68
CA GLY A 166 6.18 -7.01 -17.33
C GLY A 166 7.66 -6.64 -17.46
N TYR A 167 7.97 -5.39 -17.81
CA TYR A 167 9.36 -4.91 -17.83
C TYR A 167 10.03 -5.02 -16.45
N ILE A 168 9.32 -4.64 -15.38
CA ILE A 168 9.83 -4.74 -14.01
C ILE A 168 10.09 -6.20 -13.64
N PHE A 169 9.12 -7.09 -13.87
CA PHE A 169 9.26 -8.50 -13.54
C PHE A 169 10.37 -9.18 -14.33
N GLN A 170 10.50 -8.88 -15.62
CA GLN A 170 11.61 -9.39 -16.43
C GLN A 170 12.96 -8.94 -15.87
N ALA A 171 13.11 -7.65 -15.52
CA ALA A 171 14.36 -7.15 -14.95
C ALA A 171 14.74 -7.85 -13.64
N LEU A 172 13.76 -8.19 -12.80
CA LEU A 172 14.00 -8.95 -11.57
C LEU A 172 14.41 -10.40 -11.86
N ILE A 173 13.76 -11.07 -12.80
CA ILE A 173 14.10 -12.43 -13.23
C ILE A 173 15.51 -12.48 -13.82
N ASP A 174 15.85 -11.52 -14.69
CA ASP A 174 17.18 -11.43 -15.29
C ASP A 174 18.25 -11.25 -14.21
N LYS A 175 17.99 -10.38 -13.22
CA LYS A 175 18.92 -10.17 -12.09
C LYS A 175 19.03 -11.40 -11.21
N ALA A 176 17.93 -12.12 -10.98
CA ALA A 176 17.91 -13.35 -10.20
C ALA A 176 18.72 -14.46 -10.89
N ALA A 177 18.61 -14.60 -12.21
CA ALA A 177 19.41 -15.52 -13.01
C ALA A 177 20.92 -15.24 -12.89
N VAL A 178 21.33 -13.96 -12.97
CA VAL A 178 22.73 -13.56 -12.74
C VAL A 178 23.22 -13.90 -11.33
N LEU A 179 22.34 -13.87 -10.33
CA LEU A 179 22.66 -14.18 -8.94
C LEU A 179 22.52 -15.68 -8.60
N GLU A 180 22.14 -16.50 -9.58
CA GLU A 180 21.87 -17.93 -9.46
C GLU A 180 20.83 -18.24 -8.37
N VAL A 181 19.75 -17.45 -8.33
CA VAL A 181 18.59 -17.68 -7.46
C VAL A 181 17.30 -17.71 -8.27
N ASP A 182 16.30 -18.42 -7.76
CA ASP A 182 14.98 -18.52 -8.38
C ASP A 182 13.97 -17.61 -7.66
N LEU A 183 13.12 -16.96 -8.45
CA LEU A 183 12.04 -16.10 -7.97
C LEU A 183 10.71 -16.83 -8.14
N ASN A 184 10.31 -17.58 -7.13
CA ASN A 184 9.10 -18.40 -7.16
C ASN A 184 8.26 -18.24 -5.88
N PRO A 185 7.56 -17.10 -5.70
CA PRO A 185 6.72 -16.89 -4.53
C PRO A 185 5.48 -17.80 -4.56
N ASP A 186 5.13 -18.41 -3.42
CA ASP A 186 3.88 -19.16 -3.28
C ASP A 186 2.66 -18.23 -3.42
N THR A 187 2.76 -17.01 -2.87
CA THR A 187 1.67 -16.02 -2.87
C THR A 187 2.19 -14.62 -3.16
N ILE A 188 1.53 -13.88 -4.05
CA ILE A 188 1.71 -12.43 -4.22
C ILE A 188 0.42 -11.73 -3.79
N ILE A 189 0.55 -10.78 -2.87
CA ILE A 189 -0.55 -9.96 -2.35
C ILE A 189 -0.44 -8.58 -2.97
N CYS A 190 -1.45 -8.17 -3.71
CA CYS A 190 -1.46 -6.88 -4.41
C CYS A 190 -2.80 -6.16 -4.28
N ASP A 191 -2.83 -4.90 -4.67
CA ASP A 191 -4.03 -4.15 -4.96
C ASP A 191 -4.78 -4.71 -6.19
N PHE A 192 -6.04 -4.29 -6.36
CA PHE A 192 -6.93 -4.79 -7.41
C PHE A 192 -6.71 -4.08 -8.74
N GLU A 193 -5.46 -3.75 -9.07
CA GLU A 193 -5.16 -3.04 -10.29
C GLU A 193 -5.29 -3.96 -11.51
N THR A 194 -6.07 -3.51 -12.50
CA THR A 194 -6.45 -4.30 -13.68
C THR A 194 -5.25 -4.82 -14.48
N ALA A 195 -4.13 -4.09 -14.51
CA ALA A 195 -2.95 -4.47 -15.26
C ALA A 195 -1.96 -5.33 -14.45
N LEU A 196 -1.94 -5.18 -13.13
CA LEU A 196 -0.97 -5.85 -12.27
C LEU A 196 -1.26 -7.36 -12.15
N ILE A 197 -2.53 -7.74 -11.92
CA ILE A 197 -2.91 -9.15 -11.75
C ILE A 197 -2.58 -9.99 -13.01
N PRO A 198 -2.95 -9.58 -14.24
CA PRO A 198 -2.55 -10.31 -15.44
C PRO A 198 -1.03 -10.37 -15.63
N ALA A 199 -0.31 -9.29 -15.30
CA ALA A 199 1.15 -9.28 -15.38
C ALA A 199 1.78 -10.29 -14.41
N ILE A 200 1.31 -10.35 -13.15
CA ILE A 200 1.78 -11.33 -12.17
C ILE A 200 1.53 -12.75 -12.70
N ARG A 201 0.33 -13.05 -13.18
CA ARG A 201 -0.02 -14.37 -13.72
C ARG A 201 0.83 -14.78 -14.92
N GLY A 202 1.25 -13.81 -15.74
CA GLY A 202 2.10 -14.05 -16.91
C GLY A 202 3.55 -14.38 -16.56
N TYR A 203 4.12 -13.72 -15.54
CA TYR A 203 5.53 -13.87 -15.17
C TYR A 203 5.76 -14.86 -14.02
N PHE A 204 4.75 -15.08 -13.18
CA PHE A 204 4.79 -16.02 -12.05
C PHE A 204 3.57 -16.96 -12.08
N PRO A 205 3.50 -17.89 -13.05
CA PRO A 205 2.29 -18.69 -13.30
C PRO A 205 1.94 -19.66 -12.16
N ASN A 206 2.92 -20.06 -11.35
CA ASN A 206 2.73 -20.97 -10.22
C ASN A 206 2.31 -20.23 -8.94
N THR A 207 2.27 -18.89 -8.96
CA THR A 207 1.97 -18.07 -7.79
C THR A 207 0.47 -17.87 -7.63
N ARG A 208 -0.01 -18.02 -6.39
CA ARG A 208 -1.36 -17.57 -6.03
C ARG A 208 -1.39 -16.05 -5.92
N VAL A 209 -2.17 -15.40 -6.80
CA VAL A 209 -2.45 -13.97 -6.67
C VAL A 209 -3.58 -13.75 -5.67
N GLN A 210 -3.36 -12.89 -4.69
CA GLN A 210 -4.34 -12.54 -3.68
C GLN A 210 -4.51 -11.01 -3.60
N GLY A 211 -5.76 -10.57 -3.50
CA GLY A 211 -6.09 -9.18 -3.26
C GLY A 211 -5.84 -8.77 -1.81
N CYS A 212 -5.31 -7.57 -1.61
CA CYS A 212 -5.09 -7.01 -0.29
C CYS A 212 -6.42 -6.71 0.42
N CYS A 213 -6.61 -7.27 1.62
CA CYS A 213 -7.82 -7.10 2.41
C CYS A 213 -8.03 -5.64 2.85
N PHE A 214 -6.94 -4.91 3.10
CA PHE A 214 -7.00 -3.48 3.41
C PHE A 214 -7.57 -2.68 2.24
N HIS A 215 -7.08 -2.91 1.02
CA HIS A 215 -7.57 -2.24 -0.19
C HIS A 215 -9.01 -2.62 -0.53
N PHE A 216 -9.41 -3.88 -0.31
CA PHE A 216 -10.79 -4.33 -0.40
C PHE A 216 -11.71 -3.55 0.56
N CYS A 217 -11.36 -3.54 1.86
CA CYS A 217 -12.11 -2.81 2.87
C CYS A 217 -12.21 -1.31 2.53
N GLN A 218 -11.10 -0.71 2.09
CA GLN A 218 -11.04 0.69 1.71
C GLN A 218 -11.97 0.99 0.52
N ALA A 219 -12.01 0.12 -0.49
CA ALA A 219 -12.88 0.29 -1.66
C ALA A 219 -14.36 0.24 -1.30
N VAL A 220 -14.77 -0.71 -0.44
CA VAL A 220 -16.15 -0.77 0.08
C VAL A 220 -16.48 0.48 0.89
N HIS A 221 -15.58 0.92 1.78
CA HIS A 221 -15.78 2.16 2.55
C HIS A 221 -15.84 3.42 1.70
N ARG A 222 -15.09 3.47 0.59
CA ARG A 222 -15.19 4.55 -0.40
C ARG A 222 -16.58 4.57 -1.02
N LYS A 223 -17.13 3.42 -1.41
CA LYS A 223 -18.50 3.32 -1.94
C LYS A 223 -19.56 3.73 -0.91
N VAL A 224 -19.41 3.32 0.36
CA VAL A 224 -20.24 3.82 1.48
C VAL A 224 -20.23 5.36 1.51
N GLY A 225 -19.07 5.97 1.22
CA GLY A 225 -18.93 7.41 1.07
C GLY A 225 -19.70 8.01 -0.10
N GLU A 226 -19.53 7.45 -1.29
CA GLU A 226 -20.17 7.90 -2.53
C GLU A 226 -21.70 7.80 -2.44
N LEU A 227 -22.22 6.79 -1.74
CA LEU A 227 -23.66 6.60 -1.52
C LEU A 227 -24.22 7.45 -0.36
N GLY A 228 -23.45 8.37 0.21
CA GLY A 228 -23.92 9.25 1.30
C GLY A 228 -24.19 8.52 2.63
N LEU A 229 -23.70 7.29 2.81
CA LEU A 229 -23.96 6.48 4.00
C LEU A 229 -23.03 6.81 5.19
N LYS A 230 -22.10 7.76 5.06
CA LYS A 230 -21.09 8.07 6.11
C LYS A 230 -21.70 8.44 7.45
N THR A 231 -22.73 9.30 7.46
CA THR A 231 -23.39 9.73 8.69
C THR A 231 -24.09 8.55 9.34
N ARG A 232 -24.91 7.83 8.58
CA ARG A 232 -25.63 6.63 9.04
C ARG A 232 -24.69 5.54 9.55
N TYR A 233 -23.55 5.30 8.88
CA TYR A 233 -22.54 4.36 9.36
C TYR A 233 -21.95 4.74 10.72
N ARG A 234 -21.88 6.04 11.05
CA ARG A 234 -21.35 6.52 12.34
C ARG A 234 -22.41 6.53 13.44
N THR A 235 -23.67 6.80 13.11
CA THR A 235 -24.74 7.06 14.10
C THR A 235 -25.77 5.93 14.23
N GLU A 236 -25.95 5.10 13.19
CA GLU A 236 -26.93 4.01 13.17
C GLU A 236 -26.25 2.65 13.32
N GLU A 237 -26.37 2.03 14.49
CA GLU A 237 -25.83 0.69 14.74
C GLU A 237 -26.32 -0.40 13.76
N PRO A 238 -27.59 -0.42 13.30
CA PRO A 238 -28.02 -1.38 12.28
C PRO A 238 -27.25 -1.26 10.96
N THR A 239 -27.05 -0.03 10.47
CA THR A 239 -26.31 0.26 9.23
C THR A 239 -24.83 -0.10 9.38
N LYS A 240 -24.22 0.31 10.49
CA LYS A 240 -22.83 -0.02 10.83
C LYS A 240 -22.60 -1.52 10.92
N ARG A 241 -23.49 -2.26 11.59
CA ARG A 241 -23.44 -3.71 11.72
C ARG A 241 -23.52 -4.39 10.36
N LYS A 242 -24.49 -4.03 9.50
CA LYS A 242 -24.62 -4.61 8.17
C LYS A 242 -23.37 -4.38 7.31
N ILE A 243 -22.80 -3.17 7.31
CA ILE A 243 -21.57 -2.87 6.55
C ILE A 243 -20.37 -3.66 7.08
N ARG A 244 -20.22 -3.76 8.40
CA ARG A 244 -19.14 -4.57 9.00
C ARG A 244 -19.29 -6.06 8.69
N MET A 245 -20.51 -6.59 8.73
CA MET A 245 -20.78 -7.97 8.36
C MET A 245 -20.54 -8.22 6.86
N LEU A 246 -20.85 -7.25 6.00
CA LEU A 246 -20.54 -7.32 4.57
C LEU A 246 -19.02 -7.44 4.35
N LEU A 247 -18.21 -6.65 5.03
CA LEU A 247 -16.74 -6.79 5.00
C LEU A 247 -16.27 -8.15 5.54
N ALA A 248 -16.93 -8.65 6.59
CA ALA A 248 -16.62 -9.95 7.19
C ALA A 248 -16.91 -11.14 6.26
N THR A 249 -17.66 -10.95 5.17
CA THR A 249 -17.89 -12.02 4.17
C THR A 249 -16.60 -12.48 3.49
N ALA A 250 -15.53 -11.68 3.54
CA ALA A 250 -14.20 -12.08 3.06
C ALA A 250 -13.63 -13.28 3.83
N PHE A 251 -14.14 -13.57 5.03
CA PHE A 251 -13.73 -14.68 5.88
C PHE A 251 -14.70 -15.87 5.82
N LEU A 252 -15.73 -15.82 4.96
CA LEU A 252 -16.60 -16.98 4.74
C LEU A 252 -15.94 -17.93 3.74
N PRO A 253 -16.16 -19.25 3.87
CA PRO A 253 -15.87 -20.19 2.79
C PRO A 253 -16.52 -19.68 1.50
N VAL A 254 -15.79 -19.71 0.39
CA VAL A 254 -16.26 -19.21 -0.92
C VAL A 254 -17.68 -19.69 -1.27
N PRO A 255 -18.05 -20.98 -1.07
CA PRO A 255 -19.41 -21.45 -1.37
C PRO A 255 -20.52 -20.77 -0.54
N HIS A 256 -20.20 -20.24 0.64
CA HIS A 256 -21.16 -19.61 1.54
C HIS A 256 -21.25 -18.08 1.37
N VAL A 257 -20.35 -17.47 0.60
CA VAL A 257 -20.31 -16.00 0.44
C VAL A 257 -21.63 -15.49 -0.15
N ASN A 258 -22.18 -16.14 -1.18
CA ASN A 258 -23.42 -15.68 -1.82
C ASN A 258 -24.63 -15.74 -0.86
N THR A 259 -24.76 -16.83 -0.13
CA THR A 259 -25.80 -16.99 0.91
C THR A 259 -25.63 -15.92 1.99
N GLY A 260 -24.40 -15.71 2.48
CA GLY A 260 -24.09 -14.71 3.50
C GLY A 260 -24.47 -13.29 3.06
N VAL A 261 -24.10 -12.90 1.83
CA VAL A 261 -24.45 -11.58 1.28
C VAL A 261 -25.96 -11.42 1.11
N SER A 262 -26.65 -12.46 0.62
CA SER A 262 -28.11 -12.45 0.44
C SER A 262 -28.88 -12.26 1.74
N LEU A 263 -28.45 -12.92 2.83
CA LEU A 263 -29.03 -12.74 4.16
C LEU A 263 -28.82 -11.33 4.71
N LEU A 264 -27.67 -10.72 4.42
CA LEU A 264 -27.37 -9.35 4.85
C LEU A 264 -28.15 -8.29 4.07
N GLU A 265 -28.36 -8.55 2.77
CA GLU A 265 -29.12 -7.68 1.87
C GLU A 265 -30.62 -7.68 2.18
N ALA A 266 -31.16 -8.77 2.72
CA ALA A 266 -32.56 -8.89 3.08
C ALA A 266 -33.05 -7.73 3.96
N GLY A 267 -34.18 -7.12 3.58
CA GLY A 267 -34.77 -5.99 4.28
C GLY A 267 -33.97 -4.68 4.21
N THR A 268 -32.97 -4.58 3.32
CA THR A 268 -32.32 -3.30 3.02
C THR A 268 -33.10 -2.50 2.00
N THR A 269 -33.10 -1.17 2.14
CA THR A 269 -33.74 -0.24 1.21
C THR A 269 -32.84 0.96 0.93
N GLY A 270 -33.15 1.71 -0.14
CA GLY A 270 -32.44 2.92 -0.53
C GLY A 270 -30.93 2.70 -0.75
N ASN A 271 -30.12 3.65 -0.28
CA ASN A 271 -28.67 3.65 -0.50
C ASN A 271 -27.96 2.42 0.08
N LEU A 272 -28.52 1.77 1.11
CA LEU A 272 -27.93 0.55 1.65
C LEU A 272 -28.13 -0.62 0.68
N SER A 273 -29.30 -0.75 0.03
CA SER A 273 -29.51 -1.74 -1.02
C SER A 273 -28.59 -1.48 -2.23
N ALA A 274 -28.41 -0.22 -2.62
CA ALA A 274 -27.46 0.15 -3.69
C ALA A 274 -26.01 -0.28 -3.39
N LEU A 275 -25.60 -0.28 -2.10
CA LEU A 275 -24.28 -0.80 -1.70
C LEU A 275 -24.16 -2.31 -1.94
N PHE A 276 -25.20 -3.10 -1.63
CA PHE A 276 -25.20 -4.55 -1.87
C PHE A 276 -25.21 -4.87 -3.37
N GLN A 277 -25.98 -4.13 -4.16
CA GLN A 277 -25.97 -4.25 -5.63
C GLN A 277 -24.59 -3.99 -6.21
N TYR A 278 -23.93 -2.89 -5.81
CA TYR A 278 -22.54 -2.62 -6.16
C TYR A 278 -21.62 -3.76 -5.73
N PHE A 279 -21.79 -4.26 -4.49
CA PHE A 279 -20.93 -5.31 -3.97
C PHE A 279 -21.00 -6.58 -4.83
N ARG A 280 -22.21 -6.99 -5.21
CA ARG A 280 -22.42 -8.15 -6.10
C ARG A 280 -21.76 -7.95 -7.45
N GLN A 281 -21.98 -6.80 -8.09
CA GLN A 281 -21.46 -6.51 -9.42
C GLN A 281 -19.93 -6.40 -9.46
N GLU A 282 -19.34 -5.76 -8.45
CA GLU A 282 -17.91 -5.41 -8.46
C GLU A 282 -17.03 -6.50 -7.83
N TRP A 283 -17.54 -7.22 -6.83
CA TRP A 283 -16.73 -8.12 -6.00
C TRP A 283 -17.13 -9.59 -6.14
N MET A 284 -18.37 -9.92 -6.48
CA MET A 284 -18.83 -11.31 -6.50
C MET A 284 -18.76 -11.98 -7.88
N THR A 285 -17.97 -11.46 -8.81
CA THR A 285 -17.71 -12.14 -10.09
C THR A 285 -16.78 -13.34 -9.88
N ASP A 286 -16.87 -14.35 -10.75
CA ASP A 286 -16.05 -15.57 -10.66
C ASP A 286 -14.54 -15.27 -10.66
N GLU A 287 -14.13 -14.22 -11.38
CA GLU A 287 -12.74 -13.80 -11.45
C GLU A 287 -12.25 -13.08 -10.19
N ARG A 288 -13.13 -12.30 -9.52
CA ARG A 288 -12.73 -11.45 -8.39
C ARG A 288 -13.00 -12.07 -7.04
N LEU A 289 -14.06 -12.85 -6.89
CA LEU A 289 -14.43 -13.51 -5.64
C LEU A 289 -13.24 -14.26 -4.99
N PRO A 290 -12.44 -15.04 -5.72
CA PRO A 290 -11.29 -15.73 -5.15
C PRO A 290 -10.13 -14.80 -4.75
N LEU A 291 -10.05 -13.58 -5.31
CA LEU A 291 -8.96 -12.65 -5.06
C LEU A 291 -9.08 -11.97 -3.69
N TRP A 292 -10.26 -11.45 -3.34
CA TRP A 292 -10.45 -10.72 -2.07
C TRP A 292 -10.88 -11.62 -0.91
N ASN A 293 -11.28 -12.86 -1.18
CA ASN A 293 -11.61 -13.82 -0.13
C ASN A 293 -10.33 -14.28 0.59
N VAL A 294 -10.34 -14.13 1.91
CA VAL A 294 -9.21 -14.44 2.79
C VAL A 294 -9.50 -15.61 3.73
N TYR A 295 -10.52 -16.43 3.41
CA TYR A 295 -10.79 -17.67 4.14
C TYR A 295 -9.57 -18.59 4.07
N ASN A 296 -9.15 -19.12 5.22
CA ASN A 296 -7.91 -19.90 5.38
C ASN A 296 -6.62 -19.18 4.98
N VAL A 297 -6.62 -17.85 4.90
CA VAL A 297 -5.40 -17.06 4.73
C VAL A 297 -4.98 -16.46 6.06
N ASN A 298 -3.67 -16.48 6.36
CA ASN A 298 -3.13 -15.74 7.49
C ASN A 298 -3.40 -14.23 7.30
N VAL A 299 -4.25 -13.67 8.17
CA VAL A 299 -4.76 -12.31 8.05
C VAL A 299 -3.65 -11.26 8.16
N GLU A 300 -2.60 -11.52 8.97
CA GLU A 300 -1.43 -10.63 9.09
C GLU A 300 -0.73 -10.44 7.75
N LYS A 301 -0.73 -11.48 6.89
CA LYS A 301 -0.16 -11.41 5.55
C LYS A 301 -1.07 -10.63 4.59
N SER A 302 -2.39 -10.74 4.76
CA SER A 302 -3.38 -10.12 3.86
C SER A 302 -3.50 -8.60 3.99
N LEU A 303 -2.90 -8.01 5.02
CA LEU A 303 -2.89 -6.58 5.31
C LEU A 303 -1.59 -5.95 4.80
N VAL A 304 -1.54 -5.66 3.51
CA VAL A 304 -0.47 -4.83 2.94
C VAL A 304 -0.84 -3.37 3.21
N ARG A 305 -0.12 -2.74 4.15
CA ARG A 305 -0.21 -1.32 4.45
C ARG A 305 1.16 -0.71 4.14
N THR A 306 1.26 -0.01 3.02
CA THR A 306 2.41 0.80 2.63
C THR A 306 2.29 2.23 3.11
#